data_AF-A0A7S6MRH8-F1
#
_entry.id   AF-A0A7S6MRH8-F1
#
_cell.length_a   1.000
_cell.length_b   1.000
_cell.length_c   1.000
_cell.angle_alpha   90.00
_cell.angle_beta   90.00
_cell.angle_gamma   90.00
#
_symmetry.space_group_name_H-M   'P 1'
#
loop_
_entity.id
_entity.type
_entity.pdbx_description
1 polymer ?
#
loop_
_entity_poly.entity_id
_entity_poly.type
_entity_poly.pdbx_seq_one_letter_code
_entity_poly.pdbx_strand_id
1 'polypeptide(L)'
;MSADTGDSFTEIKEWIKVNVLWIAAHVINLLFGIIIYIFKILDGESGIPILPVVISMCIVFVHIFTYPIEALPIEGSTQDERKRIEDIRSRQRNKWMIFAYSFMLISLLLTFYPFINPLFSFVETTSGQSDGTIQQESTEQKPVKPDAGRYLKTLRERPIAVFIGCSLDPESKTLLCPKSDAKPEDNAQKAQNPGGGTIGSAWVINIGGHIEHCTKDNDKDFGKSVTCQVKDGLLIPLYFIILALMGGSISLTRRLPELQKQAGSEYIATEQQPKLSQYEFREYLIFQMVQYISAPLLAILAYYLIEPGNITNSVVLAFTAGFASETILLMVRSIANKITPGSGEVLQYGSIAGVITIQGAAAKKAEVFLTELPQLHSITDEQGFYVLSNVPVGEHSISVKSSGTEAILKKDTVKIDRAQAIVKKNMAIITQDEGQK
;
A
#
# COMPACT_ATOMS: atom_id res chain seq x y z
N MET A 1 15.12 -43.34 -3.23
CA MET A 1 15.06 -42.03 -3.93
C MET A 1 16.12 -42.04 -5.01
N SER A 2 15.77 -42.55 -6.20
CA SER A 2 16.62 -42.45 -7.39
C SER A 2 16.18 -41.17 -8.10
N ALA A 3 17.10 -40.23 -8.26
CA ALA A 3 16.83 -38.95 -8.90
C ALA A 3 16.64 -39.18 -10.41
N ASP A 4 15.44 -38.85 -10.89
CA ASP A 4 15.09 -38.83 -12.29
C ASP A 4 15.63 -37.55 -12.94
N THR A 5 16.91 -37.58 -13.34
CA THR A 5 17.60 -36.45 -13.96
C THR A 5 17.17 -36.21 -15.42
N GLY A 6 16.46 -37.16 -16.03
CA GLY A 6 15.96 -37.05 -17.41
C GLY A 6 14.79 -36.08 -17.55
N ASP A 7 13.96 -35.93 -16.52
CA ASP A 7 12.72 -35.14 -16.59
C ASP A 7 12.98 -33.62 -16.55
N SER A 8 14.05 -33.18 -15.87
CA SER A 8 14.33 -31.74 -15.69
C SER A 8 14.64 -31.00 -17.00
N PHE A 9 15.31 -31.64 -17.96
CA PHE A 9 15.66 -31.00 -19.24
C PHE A 9 14.44 -30.84 -20.16
N THR A 10 13.56 -31.82 -20.17
CA THR A 10 12.27 -31.76 -20.87
C THR A 10 11.35 -30.71 -20.25
N GLU A 11 11.30 -30.66 -18.92
CA GLU A 11 10.52 -29.67 -18.17
C GLU A 11 11.06 -28.24 -18.40
N ILE A 12 12.39 -28.06 -18.41
CA ILE A 12 13.03 -26.77 -18.75
C ILE A 12 12.74 -26.38 -20.20
N LYS A 13 12.79 -27.33 -21.16
CA LYS A 13 12.55 -27.05 -22.58
C LYS A 13 11.10 -26.67 -22.85
N GLU A 14 10.15 -27.34 -22.23
CA GLU A 14 8.73 -26.99 -22.25
C GLU A 14 8.50 -25.62 -21.59
N TRP A 15 9.12 -25.37 -20.43
CA TRP A 15 9.06 -24.07 -19.75
C TRP A 15 9.62 -22.94 -20.62
N ILE A 16 10.74 -23.15 -21.30
CA ILE A 16 11.35 -22.16 -22.21
C ILE A 16 10.41 -21.83 -23.37
N LYS A 17 9.76 -22.83 -23.98
CA LYS A 17 8.82 -22.60 -25.09
C LYS A 17 7.62 -21.77 -24.69
N VAL A 18 7.09 -21.97 -23.48
CA VAL A 18 5.91 -21.23 -23.00
C VAL A 18 6.29 -19.80 -22.55
N ASN A 19 7.55 -19.58 -22.15
CA ASN A 19 8.00 -18.32 -21.55
C ASN A 19 9.02 -17.53 -22.39
N VAL A 20 9.06 -17.75 -23.70
CA VAL A 20 10.01 -17.10 -24.63
C VAL A 20 10.05 -15.57 -24.47
N LEU A 21 8.88 -14.94 -24.31
CA LEU A 21 8.79 -13.48 -24.14
C LEU A 21 9.45 -12.99 -22.85
N TRP A 22 9.31 -13.73 -21.76
CA TRP A 22 9.93 -13.40 -20.46
C TRP A 22 11.45 -13.59 -20.51
N ILE A 23 11.90 -14.66 -21.18
CA ILE A 23 13.32 -14.91 -21.40
C ILE A 23 13.92 -13.80 -22.26
N ALA A 24 13.24 -13.40 -23.34
CA ALA A 24 13.66 -12.28 -24.17
C ALA A 24 13.76 -10.98 -23.36
N ALA A 25 12.78 -10.68 -22.50
CA ALA A 25 12.81 -9.51 -21.63
C ALA A 25 14.01 -9.51 -20.66
N HIS A 26 14.32 -10.66 -20.04
CA HIS A 26 15.50 -10.80 -19.18
C HIS A 26 16.81 -10.66 -19.95
N VAL A 27 16.90 -11.25 -21.14
CA VAL A 27 18.09 -11.14 -22.00
C VAL A 27 18.31 -9.69 -22.45
N ILE A 28 17.26 -8.99 -22.87
CA ILE A 28 17.33 -7.57 -23.25
C ILE A 28 17.78 -6.73 -22.06
N ASN A 29 17.21 -6.95 -20.88
CA ASN A 29 17.59 -6.21 -19.68
C ASN A 29 19.04 -6.51 -19.21
N LEU A 30 19.48 -7.76 -19.32
CA LEU A 30 20.87 -8.15 -19.06
C LEU A 30 21.82 -7.45 -20.04
N LEU A 31 21.52 -7.47 -21.33
CA LEU A 31 22.32 -6.80 -22.36
C LEU A 31 22.38 -5.29 -22.10
N PHE A 32 21.25 -4.67 -21.77
CA PHE A 32 21.19 -3.26 -21.39
C PHE A 32 22.04 -2.96 -20.15
N GLY A 33 22.01 -3.84 -19.15
CA GLY A 33 22.84 -3.71 -17.95
C GLY A 33 24.33 -3.86 -18.23
N ILE A 34 24.71 -4.79 -19.10
CA ILE A 34 26.11 -4.96 -19.56
C ILE A 34 26.56 -3.72 -20.33
N ILE A 35 25.71 -3.16 -21.22
CA ILE A 35 26.00 -1.94 -21.96
C ILE A 35 26.25 -0.77 -21.01
N ILE A 36 25.35 -0.53 -20.04
CA ILE A 36 25.53 0.53 -19.04
C ILE A 36 26.80 0.30 -18.21
N TYR A 37 27.07 -0.94 -17.81
CA TYR A 37 28.26 -1.28 -17.05
C TYR A 37 29.55 -1.01 -17.84
N ILE A 38 29.58 -1.35 -19.14
CA ILE A 38 30.70 -1.05 -20.04
C ILE A 38 30.89 0.46 -20.19
N PHE A 39 29.80 1.23 -20.41
CA PHE A 39 29.87 2.69 -20.48
C PHE A 39 30.40 3.30 -19.18
N LYS A 40 29.92 2.83 -18.02
CA LYS A 40 30.43 3.28 -16.71
C LYS A 40 31.92 3.00 -16.53
N ILE A 41 32.39 1.82 -16.94
CA ILE A 41 33.82 1.49 -16.92
C ILE A 41 34.61 2.41 -17.84
N LEU A 42 34.11 2.70 -19.04
CA LEU A 42 34.75 3.61 -20.01
C LEU A 42 34.84 5.05 -19.45
N ASP A 43 33.84 5.49 -18.71
CA ASP A 43 33.79 6.81 -18.06
C ASP A 43 34.58 6.86 -16.73
N GLY A 44 35.20 5.75 -16.31
CA GLY A 44 35.97 5.66 -15.06
C GLY A 44 35.11 5.62 -13.78
N GLU A 45 33.81 5.40 -13.90
CA GLU A 45 32.91 5.23 -12.77
C GLU A 45 32.86 3.77 -12.31
N SER A 46 33.27 3.49 -11.07
CA SER A 46 33.10 2.20 -10.42
C SER A 46 31.74 2.12 -9.72
N GLY A 47 30.74 1.56 -10.39
CA GLY A 47 29.42 1.33 -9.79
C GLY A 47 28.60 0.28 -10.52
N ILE A 48 27.98 -0.64 -9.76
CA ILE A 48 27.03 -1.60 -10.31
C ILE A 48 25.77 -0.83 -10.74
N PRO A 49 25.31 -0.96 -11.99
CA PRO A 49 24.08 -0.30 -12.43
C PRO A 49 22.88 -0.97 -11.74
N ILE A 50 22.31 -0.26 -10.77
CA ILE A 50 21.16 -0.71 -9.97
C ILE A 50 19.90 -0.84 -10.83
N LEU A 51 19.74 0.06 -11.81
CA LEU A 51 18.53 0.13 -12.65
C LEU A 51 18.25 -1.20 -13.39
N PRO A 52 19.21 -1.83 -14.09
CA PRO A 52 19.04 -3.18 -14.65
C PRO A 52 18.66 -4.24 -13.61
N VAL A 53 19.20 -4.18 -12.39
CA VAL A 53 18.83 -5.11 -11.32
C VAL A 53 17.37 -4.93 -10.95
N VAL A 54 16.94 -3.68 -10.72
CA VAL A 54 15.54 -3.34 -10.40
C VAL A 54 14.60 -3.74 -11.53
N ILE A 55 14.92 -3.45 -12.79
CA ILE A 55 14.12 -3.86 -13.95
C ILE A 55 14.03 -5.38 -14.05
N SER A 56 15.14 -6.10 -13.82
CA SER A 56 15.12 -7.57 -13.81
C SER A 56 14.17 -8.10 -12.76
N MET A 57 14.19 -7.51 -11.56
CA MET A 57 13.26 -7.86 -10.49
C MET A 57 11.81 -7.56 -10.88
N CYS A 58 11.53 -6.40 -11.48
CA CYS A 58 10.20 -6.07 -11.99
C CYS A 58 9.72 -7.09 -13.03
N ILE A 59 10.58 -7.56 -13.92
CA ILE A 59 10.24 -8.60 -14.90
C ILE A 59 9.90 -9.92 -14.19
N VAL A 60 10.71 -10.36 -13.22
CA VAL A 60 10.40 -11.54 -12.39
C VAL A 60 9.05 -11.35 -11.68
N PHE A 61 8.80 -10.15 -11.19
CA PHE A 61 7.57 -9.84 -10.48
C PHE A 61 6.36 -9.95 -11.38
N VAL A 62 6.37 -9.31 -12.56
CA VAL A 62 5.25 -9.41 -13.51
C VAL A 62 5.09 -10.85 -14.01
N HIS A 63 6.18 -11.58 -14.21
CA HIS A 63 6.12 -12.99 -14.60
C HIS A 63 5.38 -13.86 -13.56
N ILE A 64 5.75 -13.74 -12.28
CA ILE A 64 5.06 -14.46 -11.20
C ILE A 64 3.59 -14.03 -11.12
N PHE A 65 3.31 -12.74 -11.28
CA PHE A 65 1.95 -12.20 -11.25
C PHE A 65 1.07 -12.64 -12.42
N THR A 66 1.63 -12.83 -13.60
CA THR A 66 0.89 -13.17 -14.83
C THR A 66 0.73 -14.67 -15.04
N TYR A 67 1.30 -15.49 -14.15
CA TYR A 67 1.17 -16.94 -14.26
C TYR A 67 -0.31 -17.36 -14.15
N PRO A 68 -0.84 -18.08 -15.15
CA PRO A 68 -2.26 -18.42 -15.20
C PRO A 68 -2.66 -19.36 -14.05
N ILE A 69 -3.84 -19.12 -13.49
CA ILE A 69 -4.44 -19.98 -12.47
C ILE A 69 -5.25 -21.05 -13.19
N GLU A 70 -4.88 -22.32 -13.02
CA GLU A 70 -5.66 -23.44 -13.54
C GLU A 70 -6.97 -23.57 -12.77
N ALA A 71 -8.10 -23.49 -13.48
CA ALA A 71 -9.43 -23.67 -12.92
C ALA A 71 -9.67 -25.14 -12.51
N LEU A 72 -10.56 -25.39 -11.54
CA LEU A 72 -10.96 -26.77 -11.25
C LEU A 72 -11.81 -27.25 -12.42
N PRO A 73 -11.56 -28.44 -12.98
CA PRO A 73 -12.48 -29.02 -13.95
C PRO A 73 -13.85 -29.20 -13.29
N ILE A 74 -14.88 -28.72 -13.98
CA ILE A 74 -16.28 -28.89 -13.60
C ILE A 74 -16.66 -30.35 -13.91
N GLU A 75 -17.37 -30.99 -12.98
CA GLU A 75 -18.00 -32.33 -13.01
C GLU A 75 -17.49 -33.34 -14.05
N GLY A 76 -16.80 -34.39 -13.58
CA GLY A 76 -16.34 -35.52 -14.39
C GLY A 76 -14.85 -35.88 -14.22
N SER A 77 -14.06 -35.03 -13.56
CA SER A 77 -12.61 -35.27 -13.36
C SER A 77 -12.33 -36.41 -12.37
N THR A 78 -11.33 -37.23 -12.67
CA THR A 78 -10.86 -38.29 -11.77
C THR A 78 -10.26 -37.73 -10.47
N GLN A 79 -10.29 -38.51 -9.38
CA GLN A 79 -9.74 -38.10 -8.08
C GLN A 79 -8.24 -37.76 -8.17
N ASP A 80 -7.50 -38.47 -9.02
CA ASP A 80 -6.08 -38.23 -9.27
C ASP A 80 -5.82 -36.91 -10.00
N GLU A 81 -6.68 -36.55 -10.96
CA GLU A 81 -6.58 -35.28 -11.68
C GLU A 81 -6.86 -34.08 -10.77
N ARG A 82 -7.84 -34.20 -9.86
CA ARG A 82 -8.06 -33.20 -8.80
C ARG A 82 -6.86 -33.06 -7.88
N LYS A 83 -6.25 -34.17 -7.48
CA LYS A 83 -5.05 -34.17 -6.63
C LYS A 83 -3.85 -33.53 -7.33
N ARG A 84 -3.67 -33.79 -8.62
CA ARG A 84 -2.63 -33.18 -9.45
C ARG A 84 -2.81 -31.66 -9.56
N ILE A 85 -4.03 -31.19 -9.85
CA ILE A 85 -4.34 -29.76 -9.94
C ILE A 85 -4.12 -29.07 -8.60
N GLU A 86 -4.55 -29.68 -7.48
CA GLU A 86 -4.33 -29.11 -6.16
C GLU A 86 -2.84 -29.03 -5.79
N ASP A 87 -2.02 -29.99 -6.20
CA ASP A 87 -0.58 -29.96 -6.01
C ASP A 87 0.10 -28.82 -6.81
N ILE A 88 -0.34 -28.61 -8.06
CA ILE A 88 0.10 -27.46 -8.87
C ILE A 88 -0.25 -26.14 -8.18
N ARG A 89 -1.47 -26.01 -7.65
CA ARG A 89 -1.90 -24.82 -6.89
C ARG A 89 -1.13 -24.62 -5.61
N SER A 90 -0.83 -25.67 -4.88
CA SER A 90 -0.02 -25.60 -3.67
C SER A 90 1.37 -25.05 -3.96
N ARG A 91 2.00 -25.55 -5.05
CA ARG A 91 3.28 -25.02 -5.53
C ARG A 91 3.19 -23.56 -5.96
N GLN A 92 2.10 -23.17 -6.64
CA GLN A 92 1.85 -21.75 -6.96
C GLN A 92 1.74 -20.91 -5.68
N ARG A 93 0.87 -21.28 -4.72
CA ARG A 93 0.72 -20.55 -3.43
C ARG A 93 2.07 -20.33 -2.75
N ASN A 94 2.93 -21.34 -2.71
CA ASN A 94 4.26 -21.21 -2.12
C ASN A 94 5.15 -20.20 -2.88
N LYS A 95 5.11 -20.19 -4.22
CA LYS A 95 5.81 -19.17 -5.03
C LYS A 95 5.31 -17.75 -4.72
N TRP A 96 4.00 -17.56 -4.58
CA TRP A 96 3.39 -16.28 -4.21
C TRP A 96 3.79 -15.81 -2.81
N MET A 97 3.95 -16.74 -1.85
CA MET A 97 4.43 -16.44 -0.51
C MET A 97 5.90 -16.00 -0.51
N ILE A 98 6.78 -16.79 -1.15
CA ILE A 98 8.21 -16.46 -1.30
C ILE A 98 8.33 -15.08 -1.97
N PHE A 99 7.51 -14.83 -2.98
CA PHE A 99 7.47 -13.55 -3.67
C PHE A 99 7.13 -12.39 -2.74
N ALA A 100 6.08 -12.49 -1.92
CA ALA A 100 5.68 -11.42 -1.02
C ALA A 100 6.73 -11.12 0.07
N TYR A 101 7.35 -12.16 0.66
CA TYR A 101 8.44 -11.96 1.60
C TYR A 101 9.69 -11.36 0.95
N SER A 102 10.02 -11.83 -0.26
CA SER A 102 11.14 -11.31 -1.04
C SER A 102 10.91 -9.84 -1.38
N PHE A 103 9.69 -9.48 -1.82
CA PHE A 103 9.29 -8.09 -2.06
C PHE A 103 9.47 -7.23 -0.81
N MET A 104 8.94 -7.68 0.34
CA MET A 104 9.08 -6.97 1.61
C MET A 104 10.55 -6.70 1.98
N LEU A 105 11.38 -7.75 1.96
CA LEU A 105 12.81 -7.65 2.29
C LEU A 105 13.57 -6.76 1.31
N ILE A 106 13.23 -6.80 0.02
CA ILE A 106 13.89 -6.01 -1.00
C ILE A 106 13.46 -4.56 -0.94
N SER A 107 12.17 -4.26 -0.72
CA SER A 107 11.73 -2.89 -0.47
C SER A 107 12.39 -2.31 0.77
N LEU A 108 12.55 -3.12 1.83
CA LEU A 108 13.28 -2.72 3.02
C LEU A 108 14.75 -2.43 2.67
N LEU A 109 15.41 -3.36 1.97
CA LEU A 109 16.80 -3.20 1.51
C LEU A 109 16.97 -1.98 0.62
N LEU A 110 16.08 -1.73 -0.34
CA LEU A 110 16.10 -0.57 -1.22
C LEU A 110 15.86 0.73 -0.47
N THR A 111 15.02 0.71 0.57
CA THR A 111 14.87 1.85 1.48
C THR A 111 16.17 2.09 2.24
N PHE A 112 16.86 1.02 2.67
CA PHE A 112 18.16 1.12 3.34
C PHE A 112 19.34 1.28 2.37
N TYR A 113 19.14 1.13 1.07
CA TYR A 113 20.22 1.05 0.08
C TYR A 113 21.03 2.36 -0.03
N PRO A 114 20.39 3.56 -0.02
CA PRO A 114 21.12 4.83 0.07
C PRO A 114 22.03 4.95 1.30
N PHE A 115 21.83 4.10 2.32
CA PHE A 115 22.56 4.10 3.59
C PHE A 115 23.62 2.99 3.67
N ILE A 116 23.39 1.85 3.00
CA ILE A 116 24.32 0.70 3.00
C ILE A 116 25.40 0.86 1.94
N ASN A 117 25.04 1.39 0.76
CA ASN A 117 26.04 1.61 -0.26
C ASN A 117 26.70 2.98 -0.02
N PRO A 118 28.02 3.04 0.19
CA PRO A 118 28.75 4.29 0.17
C PRO A 118 28.81 4.88 -1.26
N LEU A 119 27.72 4.82 -2.05
CA LEU A 119 27.59 5.50 -3.34
C LEU A 119 27.24 7.00 -3.17
N PHE A 120 27.23 7.47 -1.91
CA PHE A 120 27.48 8.85 -1.50
C PHE A 120 28.85 9.02 -0.80
N SER A 121 29.72 8.00 -0.82
CA SER A 121 31.14 8.25 -0.57
C SER A 121 31.68 8.96 -1.79
N PHE A 122 31.93 10.24 -1.56
CA PHE A 122 32.67 11.14 -2.41
C PHE A 122 34.08 10.58 -2.64
N VAL A 123 34.24 9.70 -3.62
CA VAL A 123 35.50 9.60 -4.35
C VAL A 123 35.30 10.44 -5.59
N GLU A 124 35.58 11.73 -5.42
CA GLU A 124 35.81 12.64 -6.53
C GLU A 124 37.02 12.10 -7.29
N THR A 125 36.77 11.44 -8.42
CA THR A 125 37.77 11.29 -9.47
C THR A 125 38.18 12.70 -9.87
N THR A 126 39.35 13.14 -9.38
CA THR A 126 40.08 14.26 -9.94
C THR A 126 40.34 13.96 -11.41
N SER A 127 39.50 14.49 -12.30
CA SER A 127 39.78 14.53 -13.72
C SER A 127 39.93 15.98 -14.19
N GLY A 128 41.14 16.25 -14.69
CA GLY A 128 41.49 17.38 -15.53
C GLY A 128 42.72 18.15 -15.02
N GLN A 129 43.78 18.49 -15.77
CA GLN A 129 44.37 18.12 -17.06
C GLN A 129 45.64 19.01 -17.18
N SER A 130 46.73 18.49 -17.78
CA SER A 130 47.92 19.20 -18.34
C SER A 130 48.78 20.08 -17.42
N ASP A 131 50.04 19.71 -17.15
CA ASP A 131 51.22 19.90 -18.02
C ASP A 131 52.54 19.81 -17.22
N GLY A 132 53.52 19.11 -17.77
CA GLY A 132 54.97 19.39 -17.66
C GLY A 132 55.70 19.49 -16.30
N THR A 133 56.64 18.55 -16.13
CA THR A 133 58.00 18.77 -15.58
C THR A 133 58.24 18.66 -14.05
N ILE A 134 58.91 17.55 -13.68
CA ILE A 134 60.02 17.31 -12.72
C ILE A 134 60.12 18.12 -11.40
N GLN A 135 60.31 17.33 -10.33
CA GLN A 135 61.02 17.54 -9.05
C GLN A 135 60.27 17.99 -7.77
N GLN A 136 60.38 17.10 -6.77
CA GLN A 136 60.52 17.30 -5.32
C GLN A 136 59.60 18.30 -4.60
N GLU A 137 58.73 17.79 -3.72
CA GLU A 137 58.87 18.05 -2.27
C GLU A 137 57.91 17.17 -1.45
N SER A 138 58.47 16.53 -0.43
CA SER A 138 57.77 15.85 0.65
C SER A 138 56.94 16.85 1.45
N THR A 139 55.61 16.78 1.38
CA THR A 139 54.75 17.43 2.38
C THR A 139 53.51 16.59 2.68
N GLU A 140 53.47 16.14 3.93
CA GLU A 140 52.35 15.68 4.75
C GLU A 140 50.94 16.01 4.18
N GLN A 141 50.23 15.01 3.67
CA GLN A 141 48.83 15.15 3.25
C GLN A 141 47.93 15.36 4.48
N LYS A 142 47.59 16.62 4.76
CA LYS A 142 46.40 16.93 5.58
C LYS A 142 45.15 16.44 4.86
N PRO A 143 44.18 15.79 5.54
CA PRO A 143 42.91 15.44 4.93
C PRO A 143 42.19 16.72 4.49
N VAL A 144 42.02 16.88 3.18
CA VAL A 144 41.32 18.01 2.58
C VAL A 144 39.85 17.92 3.02
N LYS A 145 39.40 18.95 3.75
CA LYS A 145 38.01 19.07 4.19
C LYS A 145 37.09 19.14 2.96
N PRO A 146 35.96 18.40 2.95
CA PRO A 146 35.00 18.45 1.85
C PRO A 146 34.48 19.88 1.66
N ASP A 147 34.47 20.35 0.41
CA ASP A 147 33.99 21.68 0.05
C ASP A 147 32.46 21.76 0.20
N ALA A 148 32.03 22.32 1.34
CA ALA A 148 30.62 22.50 1.69
C ALA A 148 29.84 23.30 0.63
N GLY A 149 30.50 24.11 -0.21
CA GLY A 149 29.84 24.87 -1.27
C GLY A 149 29.29 23.99 -2.40
N ARG A 150 30.02 22.93 -2.77
CA ARG A 150 29.58 22.00 -3.82
C ARG A 150 28.44 21.09 -3.35
N TYR A 151 28.47 20.66 -2.08
CA TYR A 151 27.41 19.86 -1.46
C TYR A 151 26.05 20.57 -1.47
N LEU A 152 26.03 21.86 -1.11
CA LEU A 152 24.78 22.64 -1.11
C LEU A 152 24.21 22.85 -2.52
N LYS A 153 25.07 22.95 -3.54
CA LYS A 153 24.65 23.09 -4.93
C LYS A 153 24.00 21.82 -5.46
N THR A 154 24.54 20.64 -5.15
CA THR A 154 23.97 19.35 -5.57
C THR A 154 22.66 19.01 -4.83
N LEU A 155 22.50 19.48 -3.59
CA LEU A 155 21.25 19.33 -2.84
C LEU A 155 20.11 20.21 -3.38
N ARG A 156 20.42 21.41 -3.88
CA ARG A 156 19.43 22.35 -4.43
C ARG A 156 18.74 21.80 -5.69
N GLU A 157 19.40 20.94 -6.45
CA GLU A 157 18.91 20.45 -7.74
C GLU A 157 18.14 19.12 -7.64
N ARG A 158 18.01 18.52 -6.45
CA ARG A 158 17.38 17.20 -6.27
C ARG A 158 15.96 17.31 -5.70
N PRO A 159 14.96 16.63 -6.29
CA PRO A 159 13.59 16.63 -5.78
C PRO A 159 13.42 15.84 -4.48
N ILE A 160 14.35 14.94 -4.17
CA ILE A 160 14.40 14.20 -2.91
C ILE A 160 15.84 14.27 -2.38
N ALA A 161 16.00 14.73 -1.15
CA ALA A 161 17.29 14.88 -0.49
C ALA A 161 17.24 14.38 0.96
N VAL A 162 18.37 13.88 1.46
CA VAL A 162 18.51 13.49 2.87
C VAL A 162 19.52 14.43 3.52
N PHE A 163 19.10 15.05 4.61
CA PHE A 163 19.90 15.94 5.44
C PHE A 163 20.28 15.22 6.73
N ILE A 164 21.50 15.50 7.22
CA ILE A 164 21.96 15.04 8.53
C ILE A 164 22.05 16.28 9.41
N GLY A 165 21.28 16.30 10.50
CA GLY A 165 21.36 17.30 11.56
C GLY A 165 21.67 16.63 12.90
N CYS A 166 21.95 17.40 13.95
CA CYS A 166 22.31 16.82 15.25
C CYS A 166 21.17 16.75 16.27
N SER A 167 20.16 17.63 16.19
CA SER A 167 18.94 17.54 17.00
C SER A 167 17.89 18.49 16.46
N LEU A 168 16.62 18.07 16.34
CA LEU A 168 15.51 18.97 16.02
C LEU A 168 15.14 19.74 17.29
N ASP A 169 15.36 21.06 17.30
CA ASP A 169 14.87 21.91 18.37
C ASP A 169 13.34 22.12 18.19
N PRO A 170 12.52 21.66 19.15
CA PRO A 170 11.06 21.76 19.07
C PRO A 170 10.54 23.20 19.05
N GLU A 171 11.31 24.17 19.57
CA GLU A 171 10.89 25.58 19.59
C GLU A 171 11.25 26.31 18.29
N SER A 172 12.48 26.13 17.79
CA SER A 172 12.94 26.81 16.57
C SER A 172 12.66 26.05 15.27
N LYS A 173 12.24 24.78 15.35
CA LYS A 173 12.10 23.86 14.20
C LYS A 173 13.39 23.72 13.38
N THR A 174 14.55 24.01 13.96
CA THR A 174 15.86 23.92 13.29
C THR A 174 16.65 22.71 13.78
N LEU A 175 17.54 22.19 12.92
CA LEU A 175 18.47 21.12 13.29
C LEU A 175 19.77 21.74 13.84
N LEU A 176 20.07 21.56 15.12
CA LEU A 176 21.21 22.20 15.81
C LEU A 176 22.24 21.18 16.29
N CYS A 177 23.54 21.50 16.13
CA CYS A 177 24.69 20.67 16.49
C CYS A 177 25.54 21.29 17.61
N PRO A 178 25.51 20.77 18.86
CA PRO A 178 26.39 21.23 19.93
C PRO A 178 27.84 20.82 19.73
N LYS A 179 28.76 21.65 20.25
CA LYS A 179 30.21 21.40 20.18
C LYS A 179 30.61 20.10 20.87
N SER A 180 31.41 19.31 20.17
CA SER A 180 32.19 18.18 20.70
C SER A 180 33.45 18.64 21.47
N ASP A 181 33.34 19.65 22.34
CA ASP A 181 34.48 20.16 23.13
C ASP A 181 34.26 20.06 24.66
N ALA A 182 33.40 19.15 25.11
CA ALA A 182 33.40 18.80 26.54
C ALA A 182 34.56 17.83 26.81
N LYS A 183 35.71 18.38 27.24
CA LYS A 183 36.71 17.58 27.96
C LYS A 183 36.00 16.89 29.14
N PRO A 184 36.31 15.61 29.43
CA PRO A 184 35.87 15.02 30.69
C PRO A 184 36.66 15.70 31.81
N GLU A 185 36.08 16.72 32.44
CA GLU A 185 36.55 17.13 33.75
C GLU A 185 36.09 16.07 34.74
N ASP A 186 37.06 15.28 35.19
CA ASP A 186 37.01 14.54 36.44
C ASP A 186 36.52 15.50 37.53
N ASN A 187 35.28 15.33 37.98
CA ASN A 187 34.96 15.37 39.40
C ASN A 187 33.59 14.72 39.63
N ALA A 188 33.66 13.61 40.37
CA ALA A 188 32.53 12.91 40.92
C ALA A 188 31.70 13.82 41.85
N GLN A 189 30.40 13.53 41.88
CA GLN A 189 29.39 13.94 42.87
C GLN A 189 28.67 15.28 42.65
N LYS A 190 27.55 15.28 41.92
CA LYS A 190 26.19 15.15 42.51
C LYS A 190 25.06 15.37 41.49
N ALA A 191 23.99 14.62 41.71
CA ALA A 191 22.58 14.89 41.41
C ALA A 191 22.07 14.70 39.97
N GLN A 192 21.54 13.50 39.72
CA GLN A 192 20.24 13.21 39.09
C GLN A 192 19.59 14.38 38.33
N ASN A 193 19.86 14.46 37.03
CA ASN A 193 18.95 15.02 36.03
C ASN A 193 19.01 14.09 34.80
N PRO A 194 17.87 13.58 34.28
CA PRO A 194 17.85 12.65 33.15
C PRO A 194 17.95 13.42 31.81
N GLY A 195 18.94 14.31 31.69
CA GLY A 195 19.09 15.24 30.55
C GLY A 195 20.44 15.16 29.83
N GLY A 196 21.26 14.15 30.11
CA GLY A 196 22.58 13.97 29.49
C GLY A 196 22.59 12.85 28.45
N GLY A 197 21.76 12.96 27.42
CA GLY A 197 21.84 12.08 26.25
C GLY A 197 22.90 12.63 25.29
N THR A 198 23.86 11.79 24.87
CA THR A 198 24.73 12.07 23.72
C THR A 198 23.87 12.59 22.56
N ILE A 199 24.18 13.80 22.06
CA ILE A 199 23.38 14.46 21.03
C ILE A 199 23.42 13.61 19.75
N GLY A 200 22.34 12.88 19.53
CA GLY A 200 22.23 11.89 18.46
C GLY A 200 21.84 12.57 17.16
N SER A 201 22.68 12.44 16.13
CA SER A 201 22.37 12.95 14.81
C SER A 201 21.05 12.41 14.26
N ALA A 202 20.16 13.32 13.87
CA ALA A 202 18.87 13.04 13.29
C ALA A 202 18.93 13.25 11.77
N TRP A 203 18.50 12.23 11.04
CA TRP A 203 18.44 12.24 9.59
C TRP A 203 17.05 12.66 9.16
N VAL A 204 16.96 13.53 8.16
CA VAL A 204 15.70 14.12 7.71
C VAL A 204 15.61 14.04 6.19
N ILE A 205 14.46 13.61 5.68
CA ILE A 205 14.16 13.55 4.25
C ILE A 205 13.41 14.82 3.87
N ASN A 206 13.84 15.46 2.79
CA ASN A 206 13.11 16.52 2.10
C ASN A 206 12.56 15.99 0.78
N ILE A 207 11.27 16.19 0.55
CA ILE A 207 10.53 15.81 -0.65
C ILE A 207 9.91 17.07 -1.25
N GLY A 208 10.34 17.43 -2.45
CA GLY A 208 9.81 18.55 -3.23
C GLY A 208 10.26 19.95 -2.79
N GLY A 209 10.88 20.08 -1.62
CA GLY A 209 11.34 21.37 -1.12
C GLY A 209 12.66 21.81 -1.74
N HIS A 210 12.83 23.12 -1.91
CA HIS A 210 14.08 23.71 -2.41
C HIS A 210 14.80 24.48 -1.31
N ILE A 211 16.13 24.53 -1.41
CA ILE A 211 16.98 25.25 -0.46
C ILE A 211 17.10 26.71 -0.92
N GLU A 212 16.40 27.60 -0.23
CA GLU A 212 16.34 29.04 -0.54
C GLU A 212 17.66 29.71 -0.11
N HIS A 213 17.98 29.63 1.19
CA HIS A 213 19.18 30.21 1.78
C HIS A 213 19.84 29.25 2.77
N CYS A 214 21.17 29.20 2.77
CA CYS A 214 21.93 28.58 3.84
C CYS A 214 22.83 29.63 4.49
N THR A 215 22.66 29.84 5.80
CA THR A 215 23.58 30.66 6.59
C THR A 215 24.66 29.78 7.17
N LYS A 216 25.90 30.29 7.15
CA LYS A 216 27.02 29.67 7.84
C LYS A 216 27.23 30.47 9.13
N ASP A 217 26.70 29.98 10.23
CA ASP A 217 26.81 30.65 11.51
C ASP A 217 27.95 30.04 12.32
N ASN A 218 28.87 30.90 12.75
CA ASN A 218 29.87 30.58 13.76
C ASN A 218 29.26 30.88 15.12
N ASP A 219 28.54 29.90 15.65
CA ASP A 219 28.01 30.01 17.00
C ASP A 219 29.14 29.75 18.02
N LYS A 220 29.19 30.57 19.06
CA LYS A 220 30.19 30.44 20.14
C LYS A 220 30.03 29.12 20.89
N ASP A 221 28.81 28.59 21.00
CA ASP A 221 28.50 27.39 21.77
C ASP A 221 28.41 26.13 20.89
N PHE A 222 28.12 26.30 19.59
CA PHE A 222 27.80 25.19 18.67
C PHE A 222 28.81 25.04 17.50
N GLY A 223 29.76 25.98 17.33
CA GLY A 223 30.82 25.89 16.32
C GLY A 223 30.36 26.32 14.92
N LYS A 224 31.01 25.79 13.87
CA LYS A 224 30.64 26.05 12.47
C LYS A 224 29.37 25.27 12.13
N SER A 225 28.22 25.94 12.17
CA SER A 225 26.93 25.37 11.75
C SER A 225 26.53 25.88 10.37
N VAL A 226 25.79 25.07 9.63
CA VAL A 226 25.16 25.47 8.37
C VAL A 226 23.67 25.30 8.55
N THR A 227 22.94 26.41 8.63
CA THR A 227 21.49 26.40 8.75
C THR A 227 20.91 26.65 7.37
N CYS A 228 20.20 25.67 6.82
CA CYS A 228 19.56 25.78 5.52
C CYS A 228 18.04 25.92 5.67
N GLN A 229 17.49 26.97 5.09
CA GLN A 229 16.05 27.17 4.97
C GLN A 229 15.53 26.38 3.78
N VAL A 230 14.67 25.41 4.05
CA VAL A 230 13.94 24.62 3.04
C VAL A 230 12.55 25.23 2.88
N LYS A 231 12.17 25.54 1.64
CA LYS A 231 10.87 26.13 1.29
C LYS A 231 10.12 25.21 0.33
N ASP A 232 8.78 25.23 0.44
CA ASP A 232 7.85 24.55 -0.45
C ASP A 232 8.01 23.02 -0.58
N GLY A 233 8.16 22.30 0.54
CA GLY A 233 8.27 20.85 0.54
C GLY A 233 7.90 20.15 1.84
N LEU A 234 8.03 18.83 1.84
CA LEU A 234 7.80 17.97 3.00
C LEU A 234 9.14 17.55 3.60
N LEU A 235 9.37 17.95 4.84
CA LEU A 235 10.51 17.64 5.68
C LEU A 235 10.10 16.65 6.79
N ILE A 236 10.49 15.38 6.66
CA ILE A 236 10.12 14.31 7.61
C ILE A 236 11.38 13.63 8.15
N PRO A 237 11.47 13.33 9.47
CA PRO A 237 12.56 12.52 10.01
C PRO A 237 12.62 11.15 9.34
N LEU A 238 13.80 10.72 8.89
CA LEU A 238 14.00 9.45 8.21
C LEU A 238 13.57 8.25 9.07
N TYR A 239 13.85 8.29 10.37
CA TYR A 239 13.45 7.22 11.30
C TYR A 239 11.93 7.02 11.30
N PHE A 240 11.15 8.08 11.04
CA PHE A 240 9.70 8.02 10.95
C PHE A 240 9.24 7.15 9.77
N ILE A 241 9.90 7.28 8.61
CA ILE A 241 9.62 6.45 7.43
C ILE A 241 10.00 4.99 7.67
N ILE A 242 11.16 4.76 8.29
CA ILE A 242 11.65 3.41 8.60
C ILE A 242 10.69 2.69 9.55
N LEU A 243 10.24 3.37 10.60
CA LEU A 243 9.29 2.80 11.56
C LEU A 243 7.93 2.50 10.95
N ALA A 244 7.46 3.34 10.02
CA ALA A 244 6.25 3.06 9.26
C ALA A 244 6.39 1.81 8.37
N LEU A 245 7.52 1.64 7.69
CA LEU A 245 7.81 0.41 6.94
C LEU A 245 7.89 -0.81 7.85
N MET A 246 8.49 -0.68 9.04
CA MET A 246 8.55 -1.76 10.01
C MET A 246 7.14 -2.17 10.49
N GLY A 247 6.29 -1.18 10.82
CA GLY A 247 4.89 -1.42 11.18
C GLY A 247 4.11 -2.11 10.05
N GLY A 248 4.27 -1.63 8.81
CA GLY A 248 3.66 -2.24 7.62
C GLY A 248 4.16 -3.67 7.35
N SER A 249 5.45 -3.93 7.56
CA SER A 249 6.05 -5.25 7.42
C SER A 249 5.45 -6.24 8.42
N ILE A 250 5.27 -5.84 9.69
CA ILE A 250 4.68 -6.69 10.72
C ILE A 250 3.20 -6.98 10.41
N SER A 251 2.45 -5.98 9.91
CA SER A 251 1.08 -6.21 9.45
C SER A 251 1.05 -7.27 8.34
N LEU A 252 1.92 -7.13 7.35
CA LEU A 252 2.03 -8.04 6.22
C LEU A 252 2.38 -9.47 6.68
N THR A 253 3.40 -9.63 7.51
CA THR A 253 3.86 -10.95 8.00
C THR A 253 2.83 -11.65 8.88
N ARG A 254 1.96 -10.90 9.57
CA ARG A 254 0.81 -11.47 10.30
C ARG A 254 -0.28 -11.97 9.36
N ARG A 255 -0.60 -11.19 8.32
CA ARG A 255 -1.76 -11.44 7.46
C ARG A 255 -1.51 -12.49 6.38
N LEU A 256 -0.28 -12.57 5.87
CA LEU A 256 0.09 -13.51 4.81
C LEU A 256 -0.15 -14.99 5.17
N PRO A 257 0.28 -15.47 6.36
CA PRO A 257 0.01 -16.86 6.78
C PRO A 257 -1.48 -17.15 6.94
N GLU A 258 -2.29 -16.17 7.39
CA GLU A 258 -3.74 -16.32 7.52
C GLU A 258 -4.40 -16.52 6.16
N LEU A 259 -4.05 -15.68 5.17
CA LEU A 259 -4.53 -15.80 3.80
C LEU A 259 -4.10 -17.15 3.18
N GLN A 260 -2.87 -17.58 3.45
CA GLN A 260 -2.37 -18.87 2.99
C GLN A 260 -3.18 -20.03 3.59
N LYS A 261 -3.48 -19.97 4.90
CA LYS A 261 -4.29 -20.97 5.57
C LYS A 261 -5.70 -21.01 4.97
N GLN A 262 -6.33 -19.86 4.74
CA GLN A 262 -7.68 -19.77 4.16
C GLN A 262 -7.77 -20.28 2.72
N ALA A 263 -6.69 -20.17 1.94
CA ALA A 263 -6.58 -20.71 0.59
C ALA A 263 -6.14 -22.19 0.55
N GLY A 264 -5.91 -22.82 1.70
CA GLY A 264 -5.43 -24.20 1.80
C GLY A 264 -6.54 -25.22 1.46
N SER A 265 -6.14 -26.35 0.84
CA SER A 265 -7.05 -27.45 0.54
C SER A 265 -7.72 -28.02 1.79
N GLU A 266 -6.97 -28.11 2.88
CA GLU A 266 -7.38 -28.65 4.19
C GLU A 266 -8.17 -27.65 5.05
N TYR A 267 -8.35 -26.41 4.57
CA TYR A 267 -9.08 -25.41 5.33
C TYR A 267 -10.59 -25.65 5.29
N ILE A 268 -11.18 -25.71 6.48
CA ILE A 268 -12.63 -25.80 6.69
C ILE A 268 -13.15 -24.37 6.84
N ALA A 269 -14.03 -23.96 5.92
CA ALA A 269 -14.65 -22.65 5.95
C ALA A 269 -15.47 -22.47 7.24
N THR A 270 -15.34 -21.30 7.86
CA THR A 270 -16.16 -20.88 9.00
C THR A 270 -16.97 -19.64 8.59
N GLU A 271 -18.09 -19.34 9.26
CA GLU A 271 -18.90 -18.15 8.93
C GLU A 271 -18.11 -16.84 8.99
N GLN A 272 -17.11 -16.76 9.88
CA GLN A 272 -16.25 -15.56 10.03
C GLN A 272 -15.04 -15.56 9.09
N GLN A 273 -14.66 -16.72 8.55
CA GLN A 273 -13.52 -16.87 7.65
C GLN A 273 -13.87 -17.89 6.55
N PRO A 274 -14.40 -17.42 5.41
CA PRO A 274 -14.69 -18.29 4.28
C PRO A 274 -13.39 -18.83 3.68
N LYS A 275 -13.50 -19.99 3.04
CA LYS A 275 -12.40 -20.54 2.24
C LYS A 275 -12.19 -19.65 1.02
N LEU A 276 -10.96 -19.18 0.84
CA LEU A 276 -10.63 -18.30 -0.28
C LEU A 276 -10.43 -19.10 -1.56
N SER A 277 -11.05 -18.66 -2.65
CA SER A 277 -10.66 -19.08 -3.98
C SER A 277 -9.27 -18.56 -4.32
N GLN A 278 -8.63 -19.15 -5.33
CA GLN A 278 -7.30 -18.72 -5.73
C GLN A 278 -7.27 -17.32 -6.36
N TYR A 279 -8.38 -16.89 -6.96
CA TYR A 279 -8.56 -15.52 -7.46
C TYR A 279 -8.64 -14.51 -6.31
N GLU A 280 -9.48 -14.79 -5.31
CA GLU A 280 -9.61 -13.94 -4.13
C GLU A 280 -8.30 -13.88 -3.34
N PHE A 281 -7.62 -15.02 -3.15
CA PHE A 281 -6.30 -15.06 -2.50
C PHE A 281 -5.30 -14.12 -3.18
N ARG A 282 -5.27 -14.11 -4.52
CA ARG A 282 -4.41 -13.20 -5.29
C ARG A 282 -4.80 -11.75 -5.08
N GLU A 283 -6.09 -11.42 -5.10
CA GLU A 283 -6.57 -10.04 -4.86
C GLU A 283 -6.17 -9.55 -3.46
N TYR A 284 -6.40 -10.37 -2.43
CA TYR A 284 -6.01 -10.04 -1.07
C TYR A 284 -4.49 -9.85 -0.94
N LEU A 285 -3.70 -10.70 -1.59
CA LEU A 285 -2.25 -10.59 -1.56
C LEU A 285 -1.74 -9.32 -2.28
N ILE A 286 -2.35 -8.92 -3.40
CA ILE A 286 -2.08 -7.63 -4.05
C ILE A 286 -2.41 -6.47 -3.11
N PHE A 287 -3.57 -6.52 -2.45
CA PHE A 287 -3.99 -5.48 -1.53
C PHE A 287 -2.99 -5.30 -0.37
N GLN A 288 -2.49 -6.40 0.20
CA GLN A 288 -1.47 -6.37 1.25
C GLN A 288 -0.13 -5.77 0.78
N MET A 289 0.24 -5.96 -0.48
CA MET A 289 1.45 -5.33 -1.04
C MET A 289 1.26 -3.83 -1.23
N VAL A 290 0.12 -3.42 -1.78
CA VAL A 290 -0.22 -2.00 -1.94
C VAL A 290 -0.23 -1.31 -0.58
N GLN A 291 -0.79 -1.97 0.43
CA GLN A 291 -0.73 -1.51 1.82
C GLN A 291 0.70 -1.25 2.26
N TYR A 292 1.57 -2.25 2.15
CA TYR A 292 2.95 -2.12 2.59
C TYR A 292 3.70 -0.98 1.87
N ILE A 293 3.53 -0.84 0.54
CA ILE A 293 4.16 0.22 -0.24
C ILE A 293 3.61 1.61 0.15
N SER A 294 2.32 1.70 0.48
CA SER A 294 1.67 2.96 0.84
C SER A 294 1.96 3.41 2.27
N ALA A 295 2.41 2.51 3.15
CA ALA A 295 2.63 2.79 4.57
C ALA A 295 3.51 4.02 4.84
N PRO A 296 4.66 4.24 4.16
CA PRO A 296 5.42 5.48 4.24
C PRO A 296 4.63 6.75 3.94
N LEU A 297 3.81 6.74 2.88
CA LEU A 297 3.06 7.90 2.43
C LEU A 297 1.95 8.26 3.42
N LEU A 298 1.26 7.24 3.93
CA LEU A 298 0.25 7.40 4.98
C LEU A 298 0.87 7.92 6.28
N ALA A 299 2.07 7.44 6.62
CA ALA A 299 2.80 7.93 7.78
C ALA A 299 3.21 9.40 7.61
N ILE A 300 3.73 9.79 6.43
CA ILE A 300 4.02 11.21 6.12
C ILE A 300 2.78 12.08 6.33
N LEU A 301 1.64 11.66 5.79
CA LEU A 301 0.39 12.38 5.98
C LEU A 301 0.03 12.50 7.47
N ALA A 302 0.13 11.41 8.23
CA ALA A 302 -0.14 11.41 9.66
C ALA A 302 0.81 12.33 10.46
N TYR A 303 2.08 12.38 10.08
CA TYR A 303 3.07 13.27 10.68
C TYR A 303 2.67 14.74 10.57
N TYR A 304 2.18 15.16 9.40
CA TYR A 304 1.75 16.55 9.15
C TYR A 304 0.39 16.90 9.73
N LEU A 305 -0.50 15.92 9.90
CA LEU A 305 -1.81 16.17 10.49
C LEU A 305 -1.77 16.23 12.02
N ILE A 306 -0.88 15.47 12.65
CA ILE A 306 -0.83 15.32 14.11
C ILE A 306 0.29 16.16 14.73
N GLU A 307 1.37 16.44 13.98
CA GLU A 307 2.53 17.22 14.43
C GLU A 307 3.06 16.74 15.80
N PRO A 308 3.66 15.54 15.89
CA PRO A 308 4.02 14.95 17.17
C PRO A 308 5.04 15.81 17.93
N GLY A 309 4.65 16.27 19.13
CA GLY A 309 5.46 17.17 19.95
C GLY A 309 6.70 16.55 20.63
N ASN A 310 6.91 15.23 20.53
CA ASN A 310 8.11 14.57 21.06
C ASN A 310 8.44 13.29 20.28
N ILE A 311 9.68 12.81 20.44
CA ILE A 311 10.20 11.63 19.73
C ILE A 311 9.37 10.37 20.01
N THR A 312 8.94 10.15 21.25
CA THR A 312 8.14 8.98 21.63
C THR A 312 6.81 8.93 20.87
N ASN A 313 6.10 10.06 20.82
CA ASN A 313 4.86 10.20 20.08
C ASN A 313 5.10 10.04 18.58
N SER A 314 6.22 10.55 18.04
CA SER A 314 6.61 10.34 16.65
C SER A 314 6.84 8.86 16.32
N VAL A 315 7.56 8.14 17.19
CA VAL A 315 7.84 6.70 17.03
C VAL A 315 6.55 5.90 17.03
N VAL A 316 5.69 6.13 18.03
CA VAL A 316 4.39 5.45 18.14
C VAL A 316 3.53 5.77 16.92
N LEU A 317 3.44 7.04 16.54
CA LEU A 317 2.63 7.46 15.40
C LEU A 317 3.11 6.84 14.09
N ALA A 318 4.41 6.86 13.82
CA ALA A 318 5.00 6.25 12.63
C ALA A 318 4.68 4.75 12.54
N PHE A 319 4.97 4.04 13.64
CA PHE A 319 4.74 2.60 13.72
C PHE A 319 3.26 2.26 13.55
N THR A 320 2.37 2.95 14.27
CA THR A 320 0.93 2.73 14.20
C THR A 320 0.36 3.10 12.83
N ALA A 321 0.80 4.18 12.19
CA ALA A 321 0.39 4.52 10.83
C ALA A 321 0.79 3.43 9.82
N GLY A 322 2.00 2.89 9.98
CA GLY A 322 2.47 1.76 9.18
C GLY A 322 1.66 0.48 9.42
N PHE A 323 1.45 0.12 10.69
CA PHE A 323 0.73 -1.09 11.09
C PHE A 323 -0.77 -1.03 10.72
N ALA A 324 -1.42 0.12 10.91
CA ALA A 324 -2.84 0.32 10.65
C ALA A 324 -3.15 0.70 9.19
N SER A 325 -2.14 0.73 8.31
CA SER A 325 -2.28 1.08 6.89
C SER A 325 -3.36 0.26 6.17
N GLU A 326 -3.57 -1.01 6.56
CA GLU A 326 -4.66 -1.87 6.04
C GLU A 326 -6.02 -1.21 6.28
N THR A 327 -6.28 -0.83 7.53
CA THR A 327 -7.57 -0.28 7.96
C THR A 327 -7.82 1.06 7.29
N ILE A 328 -6.78 1.89 7.17
CA ILE A 328 -6.87 3.18 6.49
C ILE A 328 -7.21 2.98 5.01
N LEU A 329 -6.53 2.05 4.31
CA LEU A 329 -6.81 1.79 2.90
C LEU A 329 -8.18 1.14 2.68
N LEU A 330 -8.65 0.28 3.58
CA LEU A 330 -10.01 -0.26 3.51
C LEU A 330 -11.06 0.84 3.68
N MET A 331 -10.82 1.80 4.58
CA MET A 331 -11.67 2.98 4.74
C MET A 331 -11.66 3.85 3.47
N VAL A 332 -10.48 4.13 2.90
CA VAL A 332 -10.34 4.88 1.65
C VAL A 332 -11.03 4.15 0.50
N ARG A 333 -10.89 2.82 0.39
CA ARG A 333 -11.58 2.00 -0.62
C ARG A 333 -13.09 2.06 -0.43
N SER A 334 -13.58 2.00 0.81
CA SER A 334 -15.02 2.12 1.12
C SER A 334 -15.57 3.49 0.71
N ILE A 335 -14.81 4.57 0.95
CA ILE A 335 -15.19 5.93 0.54
C ILE A 335 -15.08 6.08 -0.98
N ALA A 336 -14.00 5.60 -1.60
CA ALA A 336 -13.78 5.65 -3.03
C ALA A 336 -14.87 4.86 -3.79
N ASN A 337 -15.28 3.69 -3.30
CA ASN A 337 -16.40 2.94 -3.86
C ASN A 337 -17.74 3.68 -3.74
N LYS A 338 -17.89 4.59 -2.78
CA LYS A 338 -19.06 5.47 -2.64
C LYS A 338 -19.01 6.68 -3.58
N ILE A 339 -17.81 7.19 -3.90
CA ILE A 339 -17.60 8.38 -4.74
C ILE A 339 -17.51 8.00 -6.22
N THR A 340 -16.81 6.93 -6.51
CA THR A 340 -16.71 6.28 -7.81
C THR A 340 -17.52 4.99 -7.69
N PRO A 341 -18.84 5.00 -7.95
CA PRO A 341 -19.56 3.75 -8.08
C PRO A 341 -18.84 2.94 -9.15
N GLY A 342 -18.19 1.85 -8.72
CA GLY A 342 -17.32 1.07 -9.57
C GLY A 342 -18.09 0.62 -10.80
N SER A 343 -17.57 0.95 -11.98
CA SER A 343 -17.89 0.25 -13.20
C SER A 343 -17.40 -1.19 -13.06
N GLY A 344 -18.18 -2.06 -12.40
CA GLY A 344 -17.77 -3.43 -12.11
C GLY A 344 -18.75 -4.27 -11.30
N GLU A 345 -19.57 -3.67 -10.45
CA GLU A 345 -20.87 -4.24 -10.11
C GLU A 345 -21.89 -3.25 -10.66
N VAL A 346 -22.40 -3.53 -11.86
CA VAL A 346 -23.68 -2.93 -12.25
C VAL A 346 -24.59 -3.27 -11.10
N LEU A 347 -24.98 -2.29 -10.27
CA LEU A 347 -26.11 -2.45 -9.37
C LEU A 347 -27.25 -2.89 -10.30
N GLN A 348 -27.53 -4.18 -10.27
CA GLN A 348 -28.49 -4.78 -11.16
C GLN A 348 -29.84 -4.37 -10.57
N TYR A 349 -30.54 -3.49 -11.27
CA TYR A 349 -31.84 -3.02 -10.81
C TYR A 349 -32.95 -3.76 -11.55
N GLY A 350 -33.98 -4.16 -10.83
CA GLY A 350 -35.26 -4.61 -11.35
C GLY A 350 -36.36 -3.59 -11.06
N SER A 351 -37.60 -4.01 -11.23
CA SER A 351 -38.78 -3.26 -10.84
C SER A 351 -39.80 -4.17 -10.18
N ILE A 352 -40.57 -3.64 -9.26
CA ILE A 352 -41.70 -4.35 -8.65
C ILE A 352 -42.97 -3.66 -9.13
N ALA A 353 -43.90 -4.42 -9.67
CA ALA A 353 -45.21 -3.90 -10.06
C ALA A 353 -46.31 -4.75 -9.44
N GLY A 354 -47.44 -4.15 -9.12
CA GLY A 354 -48.49 -4.87 -8.43
C GLY A 354 -49.76 -4.08 -8.26
N VAL A 355 -50.79 -4.77 -7.77
CA VAL A 355 -52.06 -4.15 -7.39
C VAL A 355 -52.27 -4.35 -5.89
N ILE A 356 -52.65 -3.26 -5.23
CA ILE A 356 -53.03 -3.26 -3.81
C ILE A 356 -54.54 -3.21 -3.70
N THR A 357 -55.11 -4.13 -2.94
CA THR A 357 -56.53 -4.15 -2.60
C THR A 357 -56.71 -4.04 -1.09
N ILE A 358 -57.62 -3.17 -0.64
CA ILE A 358 -58.03 -3.04 0.76
C ILE A 358 -59.49 -3.46 0.83
N GLN A 359 -59.82 -4.45 1.67
CA GLN A 359 -61.19 -5.00 1.81
C GLN A 359 -61.84 -5.42 0.46
N GLY A 360 -61.03 -5.89 -0.49
CA GLY A 360 -61.51 -6.32 -1.81
C GLY A 360 -61.73 -5.19 -2.83
N ALA A 361 -61.55 -3.91 -2.44
CA ALA A 361 -61.56 -2.77 -3.35
C ALA A 361 -60.13 -2.32 -3.68
N ALA A 362 -59.94 -1.70 -4.86
CA ALA A 362 -58.65 -1.12 -5.24
C ALA A 362 -58.24 -0.01 -4.25
N ALA A 363 -57.03 -0.12 -3.71
CA ALA A 363 -56.51 0.86 -2.76
C ALA A 363 -56.04 2.11 -3.51
N LYS A 364 -56.77 3.22 -3.39
CA LYS A 364 -56.41 4.48 -4.05
C LYS A 364 -55.47 5.29 -3.19
N LYS A 365 -54.45 5.91 -3.80
CA LYS A 365 -53.47 6.79 -3.13
C LYS A 365 -52.72 6.17 -1.94
N ALA A 366 -52.60 4.85 -1.87
CA ALA A 366 -51.74 4.17 -0.91
C ALA A 366 -50.27 4.38 -1.30
N GLU A 367 -49.43 4.61 -0.30
CA GLU A 367 -47.99 4.74 -0.46
C GLU A 367 -47.33 3.38 -0.27
N VAL A 368 -46.54 2.97 -1.26
CA VAL A 368 -45.82 1.70 -1.29
C VAL A 368 -44.34 2.02 -1.30
N PHE A 369 -43.57 1.46 -0.37
CA PHE A 369 -42.14 1.76 -0.27
C PHE A 369 -41.35 0.55 0.20
N LEU A 370 -40.03 0.59 -0.02
CA LEU A 370 -39.10 -0.39 0.51
C LEU A 370 -38.70 -0.01 1.94
N THR A 371 -38.81 -0.96 2.86
CA THR A 371 -38.52 -0.74 4.28
C THR A 371 -37.05 -0.34 4.51
N GLU A 372 -36.15 -0.90 3.71
CA GLU A 372 -34.70 -0.65 3.78
C GLU A 372 -34.29 0.62 3.00
N LEU A 373 -35.10 1.05 2.04
CA LEU A 373 -34.87 2.21 1.19
C LEU A 373 -36.15 3.06 1.08
N PRO A 374 -36.55 3.81 2.13
CA PRO A 374 -37.81 4.57 2.15
C PRO A 374 -37.91 5.62 1.05
N GLN A 375 -36.76 6.08 0.53
CA GLN A 375 -36.67 6.99 -0.61
C GLN A 375 -37.22 6.40 -1.92
N LEU A 376 -37.31 5.07 -2.03
CA LEU A 376 -37.92 4.39 -3.15
C LEU A 376 -39.39 4.08 -2.82
N HIS A 377 -40.27 4.99 -3.20
CA HIS A 377 -41.70 4.90 -2.95
C HIS A 377 -42.51 5.15 -4.24
N SER A 378 -43.75 4.67 -4.22
CA SER A 378 -44.72 4.80 -5.31
C SER A 378 -46.10 4.99 -4.71
N ILE A 379 -46.95 5.76 -5.38
CA ILE A 379 -48.33 6.00 -4.96
C ILE A 379 -49.23 5.22 -5.91
N THR A 380 -50.13 4.42 -5.36
CA THR A 380 -51.08 3.63 -6.17
C THR A 380 -52.06 4.52 -6.93
N ASP A 381 -52.37 4.15 -8.17
CA ASP A 381 -53.34 4.85 -9.02
C ASP A 381 -54.82 4.53 -8.65
N GLU A 382 -55.76 4.99 -9.49
CA GLU A 382 -57.20 4.77 -9.32
C GLU A 382 -57.62 3.29 -9.37
N GLN A 383 -56.76 2.42 -9.90
CA GLN A 383 -56.95 0.97 -10.04
C GLN A 383 -56.16 0.20 -8.97
N GLY A 384 -55.48 0.91 -8.06
CA GLY A 384 -54.65 0.32 -7.01
C GLY A 384 -53.29 -0.16 -7.50
N PHE A 385 -52.90 0.19 -8.73
CA PHE A 385 -51.65 -0.25 -9.33
C PHE A 385 -50.47 0.61 -8.88
N TYR A 386 -49.34 -0.03 -8.58
CA TYR A 386 -48.09 0.62 -8.21
C TYR A 386 -46.91 0.05 -8.98
N VAL A 387 -45.87 0.87 -9.15
CA VAL A 387 -44.57 0.46 -9.71
C VAL A 387 -43.44 1.09 -8.91
N LEU A 388 -42.55 0.25 -8.39
CA LEU A 388 -41.27 0.63 -7.81
C LEU A 388 -40.17 0.31 -8.81
N SER A 389 -39.61 1.36 -9.42
CA SER A 389 -38.48 1.25 -10.35
C SER A 389 -37.15 1.34 -9.61
N ASN A 390 -36.07 0.83 -10.20
CA ASN A 390 -34.70 0.91 -9.64
C ASN A 390 -34.52 0.17 -8.30
N VAL A 391 -35.15 -1.01 -8.17
CA VAL A 391 -35.00 -1.84 -6.97
C VAL A 391 -33.78 -2.75 -7.15
N PRO A 392 -32.81 -2.78 -6.22
CA PRO A 392 -31.63 -3.65 -6.34
C PRO A 392 -32.02 -5.15 -6.44
N VAL A 393 -31.24 -5.96 -7.17
CA VAL A 393 -31.35 -7.42 -7.13
C VAL A 393 -31.09 -7.93 -5.71
N GLY A 394 -31.94 -8.82 -5.21
CA GLY A 394 -31.90 -9.26 -3.81
C GLY A 394 -33.29 -9.49 -3.23
N GLU A 395 -33.32 -9.85 -1.94
CA GLU A 395 -34.55 -9.97 -1.15
C GLU A 395 -34.82 -8.66 -0.42
N HIS A 396 -36.06 -8.17 -0.53
CA HIS A 396 -36.47 -6.85 -0.06
C HIS A 396 -37.79 -6.91 0.68
N SER A 397 -37.94 -6.07 1.70
CA SER A 397 -39.21 -5.89 2.41
C SER A 397 -40.03 -4.70 1.86
N ILE A 398 -41.17 -4.97 1.23
CA ILE A 398 -42.14 -3.96 0.81
C ILE A 398 -43.10 -3.64 1.96
N SER A 399 -43.36 -2.36 2.19
CA SER A 399 -44.36 -1.87 3.14
C SER A 399 -45.39 -1.00 2.45
N VAL A 400 -46.64 -1.06 2.92
CA VAL A 400 -47.76 -0.25 2.42
C VAL A 400 -48.32 0.61 3.53
N LYS A 401 -48.58 1.88 3.22
CA LYS A 401 -49.14 2.89 4.11
C LYS A 401 -50.36 3.55 3.46
N SER A 402 -51.38 3.86 4.25
CA SER A 402 -52.52 4.64 3.75
C SER A 402 -52.14 6.11 3.60
N SER A 403 -52.65 6.78 2.56
CA SER A 403 -52.54 8.24 2.44
C SER A 403 -53.11 8.92 3.69
N GLY A 404 -52.25 9.54 4.50
CA GLY A 404 -52.65 10.31 5.69
C GLY A 404 -52.59 9.59 7.03
N THR A 405 -52.07 8.36 7.11
CA THR A 405 -51.87 7.66 8.40
C THR A 405 -50.43 7.17 8.51
N GLU A 406 -49.72 7.47 9.61
CA GLU A 406 -48.33 7.01 9.82
C GLU A 406 -48.18 5.50 10.03
N ALA A 407 -49.29 4.79 10.26
CA ALA A 407 -49.29 3.35 10.49
C ALA A 407 -49.04 2.54 9.21
N ILE A 408 -48.11 1.58 9.30
CA ILE A 408 -47.85 0.59 8.25
C ILE A 408 -49.02 -0.42 8.24
N LEU A 409 -49.72 -0.51 7.11
CA LEU A 409 -50.88 -1.40 6.96
C LEU A 409 -50.48 -2.85 6.71
N LYS A 410 -49.37 -3.07 6.01
CA LYS A 410 -48.86 -4.40 5.69
C LYS A 410 -47.38 -4.36 5.31
N LYS A 411 -46.64 -5.39 5.70
CA LYS A 411 -45.27 -5.67 5.27
C LYS A 411 -45.22 -7.04 4.59
N ASP A 412 -44.50 -7.14 3.48
CA ASP A 412 -44.34 -8.37 2.70
C ASP A 412 -42.93 -8.43 2.10
N THR A 413 -42.45 -9.62 1.77
CA THR A 413 -41.13 -9.81 1.15
C THR A 413 -41.25 -10.07 -0.35
N VAL A 414 -40.27 -9.59 -1.10
CA VAL A 414 -40.15 -9.78 -2.54
C VAL A 414 -38.69 -10.07 -2.88
N LYS A 415 -38.47 -10.97 -3.83
CA LYS A 415 -37.14 -11.30 -4.33
C LYS A 415 -37.04 -10.90 -5.80
N ILE A 416 -35.99 -10.17 -6.14
CA ILE A 416 -35.63 -9.84 -7.52
C ILE A 416 -34.47 -10.73 -7.92
N ASP A 417 -34.72 -11.70 -8.79
CA ASP A 417 -33.73 -12.74 -9.13
C ASP A 417 -32.70 -12.30 -10.19
N ARG A 418 -32.99 -11.25 -10.98
CA ARG A 418 -32.09 -10.77 -12.05
C ARG A 418 -32.32 -9.30 -12.43
N ALA A 419 -31.32 -8.66 -13.02
CA ALA A 419 -31.43 -7.32 -13.60
C ALA A 419 -32.61 -7.19 -14.57
N GLN A 420 -33.26 -6.02 -14.58
CA GLN A 420 -34.39 -5.66 -15.44
C GLN A 420 -35.63 -6.55 -15.31
N ALA A 421 -35.67 -7.44 -14.31
CA ALA A 421 -36.87 -8.22 -14.02
C ALA A 421 -37.96 -7.31 -13.46
N ILE A 422 -39.17 -7.46 -13.99
CA ILE A 422 -40.38 -6.89 -13.39
C ILE A 422 -41.03 -8.00 -12.57
N VAL A 423 -40.95 -7.89 -11.25
CA VAL A 423 -41.55 -8.84 -10.32
C VAL A 423 -42.97 -8.38 -10.01
N LYS A 424 -43.94 -9.26 -10.28
CA LYS A 424 -45.35 -8.99 -9.97
C LYS A 424 -45.64 -9.35 -8.53
N LYS A 425 -46.06 -8.40 -7.71
CA LYS A 425 -46.44 -8.62 -6.30
C LYS A 425 -47.77 -7.93 -5.99
N ASN A 426 -48.84 -8.72 -5.87
CA ASN A 426 -50.14 -8.18 -5.46
C ASN A 426 -50.30 -8.29 -3.93
N MET A 427 -50.90 -7.28 -3.31
CA MET A 427 -51.12 -7.26 -1.86
C MET A 427 -52.59 -7.00 -1.53
N ALA A 428 -53.21 -7.98 -0.87
CA ALA A 428 -54.53 -7.82 -0.27
C ALA A 428 -54.39 -7.48 1.23
N ILE A 429 -54.98 -6.38 1.65
CA ILE A 429 -55.04 -5.90 3.02
C ILE A 429 -56.45 -6.16 3.53
N ILE A 430 -56.57 -7.04 4.52
CA ILE A 430 -57.82 -7.28 5.24
C ILE A 430 -57.66 -6.51 6.55
N THR A 431 -58.29 -5.35 6.67
CA THR A 431 -58.47 -4.71 7.97
C THR A 431 -59.41 -5.61 8.77
N GLN A 432 -58.86 -6.33 9.75
CA GLN A 432 -59.70 -6.93 10.78
C GLN A 432 -60.35 -5.78 11.53
N ASP A 433 -61.68 -5.74 11.48
CA ASP A 433 -62.50 -4.89 12.33
C ASP A 433 -62.07 -5.16 13.77
N GLU A 434 -61.64 -4.11 14.49
CA GLU A 434 -61.51 -4.15 15.94
C GLU A 434 -62.90 -4.35 16.54
N GLY A 435 -63.32 -5.61 16.61
CA GLY A 435 -64.60 -6.03 17.14
C GLY A 435 -64.43 -7.30 17.96
N GLN A 436 -64.39 -7.11 19.29
CA GLN A 436 -64.39 -8.12 20.36
C GLN A 436 -63.02 -8.82 20.56
N LYS A 437 -62.29 -8.62 21.67
CA LYS A 437 -62.73 -8.58 23.08
C LYS A 437 -61.65 -7.95 23.95
#